data_AF-A0A2P2D0B8-F1
#
_entry.id   AF-A0A2P2D0B8-F1
#
_cell.length_a   1.000
_cell.length_b   1.000
_cell.length_c   1.000
_cell.angle_alpha   90.00
_cell.angle_beta   90.00
_cell.angle_gamma   90.00
#
_symmetry.space_group_name_H-M   'P 1'
#
loop_
_entity.id
_entity.type
_entity.pdbx_description
1 polymer ?
#
loop_
_entity_poly.entity_id
_entity_poly.type
_entity_poly.pdbx_seq_one_letter_code
_entity_poly.pdbx_strand_id
1 'polypeptide(L)'
;MYWLNGEKRHPIHAILEGSPGILLVLLLGASSEIVLGWLTILSLHLMFQHGNMDYKAGILKKFFSVAELHRWHHRKKYRETQVNYGAVFSFWDRMFGSLQKEEGFVTGAAVGLEREKSFPKDYLGQLTEPFR
;
A
#
# COMPACT_ATOMS: atom_id res chain seq x y z
N MET A 1 -0.44 -11.76 0.46
CA MET A 1 0.36 -10.62 -0.04
C MET A 1 1.78 -10.85 0.41
N TYR A 2 2.77 -10.75 -0.47
CA TYR A 2 4.18 -10.76 -0.07
C TYR A 2 4.67 -9.32 0.02
N TRP A 3 5.66 -9.03 0.87
CA TRP A 3 6.08 -7.65 1.13
C TRP A 3 6.54 -6.91 -0.14
N LEU A 4 7.17 -7.61 -1.10
CA LEU A 4 7.54 -7.02 -2.40
C LEU A 4 6.33 -6.52 -3.20
N ASN A 5 5.11 -7.03 -2.96
CA ASN A 5 3.93 -6.56 -3.69
C ASN A 5 3.64 -5.08 -3.42
N GLY A 6 4.05 -4.52 -2.27
CA GLY A 6 3.93 -3.08 -2.00
C GLY A 6 4.84 -2.22 -2.90
N GLU A 7 5.87 -2.84 -3.48
CA GLU A 7 6.85 -2.19 -4.37
C GLU A 7 6.71 -2.61 -5.83
N LYS A 8 5.74 -3.49 -6.16
CA LYS A 8 5.44 -3.88 -7.54
C LYS A 8 4.66 -2.77 -8.25
N ARG A 9 5.35 -1.69 -8.57
CA ARG A 9 4.86 -0.58 -9.39
C ARG A 9 5.92 -0.17 -10.40
N HIS A 10 5.50 0.43 -11.51
CA HIS A 10 6.43 0.94 -12.51
C HIS A 10 7.32 2.05 -11.89
N PRO A 11 8.66 2.06 -12.09
CA PRO A 11 9.54 3.05 -11.46
C PRO A 11 9.17 4.50 -11.78
N ILE A 12 8.76 4.78 -13.02
CA ILE A 12 8.27 6.11 -13.41
C ILE A 12 7.04 6.50 -12.59
N HIS A 13 6.10 5.57 -12.37
CA HIS A 13 4.93 5.84 -11.56
C HIS A 13 5.31 6.14 -10.11
N ALA A 14 6.25 5.39 -9.53
CA ALA A 14 6.75 5.64 -8.17
C ALA A 14 7.36 7.04 -8.02
N ILE A 15 8.17 7.47 -9.00
CA ILE A 15 8.79 8.80 -9.00
C ILE A 15 7.73 9.89 -9.11
N LEU A 16 6.77 9.74 -10.04
CA LEU A 16 5.70 10.72 -10.24
C LEU A 16 4.78 10.84 -9.02
N GLU A 17 4.49 9.71 -8.36
CA GLU A 17 3.69 9.66 -7.14
C GLU A 17 4.42 10.28 -5.93
N GLY A 18 5.69 9.94 -5.71
CA GLY A 18 6.42 10.33 -4.50
C GLY A 18 7.10 11.70 -4.57
N SER A 19 7.58 12.13 -5.74
CA SER A 19 8.40 13.33 -5.87
C SER A 19 7.72 14.65 -5.49
N PRO A 20 6.42 14.89 -5.75
CA PRO A 20 5.80 16.18 -5.42
C PRO A 20 5.80 16.47 -3.92
N GLY A 21 5.47 15.46 -3.10
CA GLY A 21 5.45 15.59 -1.64
C GLY A 21 6.84 15.80 -1.05
N ILE A 22 7.82 15.04 -1.53
CA ILE A 22 9.24 15.16 -1.10
C ILE A 22 9.79 16.54 -1.48
N LEU A 23 9.56 16.99 -2.72
CA LEU A 23 10.02 18.30 -3.18
C LEU A 23 9.40 19.42 -2.34
N LEU A 24 8.10 19.33 -2.05
CA LEU A 24 7.41 20.34 -1.24
C LEU A 24 8.03 20.47 0.16
N VAL A 25 8.27 19.36 0.87
CA VAL A 25 8.83 19.45 2.24
C VAL A 25 10.27 19.96 2.24
N LEU A 26 11.07 19.63 1.22
CA LEU A 26 12.42 20.18 1.05
C LEU A 26 12.37 21.69 0.79
N LEU A 27 11.46 22.15 -0.08
CA LEU A 27 11.26 23.58 -0.35
C LEU A 27 10.78 24.36 0.88
N LEU A 28 10.05 23.71 1.79
CA LEU A 28 9.65 24.25 3.09
C LEU A 28 10.78 24.23 4.14
N GLY A 29 11.96 23.76 3.78
CA GLY A 29 13.16 23.78 4.64
C GLY A 29 13.39 22.51 5.45
N ALA A 30 12.72 21.39 5.14
CA ALA A 30 13.05 20.11 5.75
C ALA A 30 14.48 19.69 5.36
N SER A 31 15.27 19.23 6.33
CA SER A 31 16.61 18.72 6.06
C SER A 31 16.56 17.37 5.35
N SER A 32 17.62 17.06 4.58
CA SER A 32 17.75 15.77 3.90
C SER A 32 17.68 14.59 4.86
N GLU A 33 18.23 14.74 6.06
CA GLU A 33 18.26 13.71 7.09
C GLU A 33 16.85 13.39 7.61
N ILE A 34 16.01 14.42 7.78
CA ILE A 34 14.61 14.25 8.20
C ILE A 34 13.82 13.52 7.12
N VAL A 35 14.00 13.91 5.85
CA VAL A 35 13.34 13.25 4.72
C VAL A 35 13.77 11.79 4.61
N LEU A 36 15.08 11.51 4.71
CA LEU A 36 15.60 10.14 4.70
C LEU A 36 15.09 9.31 5.88
N GLY A 37 15.02 9.89 7.08
CA GLY A 37 14.44 9.25 8.25
C GLY A 37 12.97 8.88 8.04
N TRP A 38 12.19 9.81 7.49
CA TRP A 38 10.78 9.56 7.15
C TRP A 38 10.63 8.46 6.10
N LEU A 39 11.40 8.50 5.00
CA LEU A 39 11.35 7.48 3.96
C LEU A 39 11.73 6.09 4.50
N THR A 40 12.67 6.03 5.44
CA THR A 40 13.05 4.77 6.12
C THR A 40 11.88 4.22 6.94
N ILE A 41 11.24 5.06 7.75
CA ILE A 41 10.07 4.67 8.56
C ILE A 41 8.92 4.22 7.67
N LEU A 42 8.63 4.99 6.61
CA LEU A 42 7.59 4.68 5.65
C LEU A 42 7.84 3.33 4.96
N SER A 43 9.07 3.08 4.53
CA SER A 43 9.46 1.81 3.88
C SER A 43 9.21 0.63 4.82
N LEU A 44 9.66 0.72 6.07
CA LEU A 44 9.43 -0.33 7.06
C LEU A 44 7.94 -0.56 7.29
N HIS A 45 7.16 0.52 7.49
CA HIS A 45 5.71 0.45 7.66
C HIS A 45 5.04 -0.27 6.48
N LEU A 46 5.36 0.12 5.24
CA LEU A 46 4.81 -0.50 4.03
C LEU A 46 5.18 -1.98 3.91
N MET A 47 6.40 -2.37 4.30
CA MET A 47 6.81 -3.78 4.35
C MET A 47 5.96 -4.59 5.33
N PHE A 48 5.70 -4.08 6.54
CA PHE A 48 4.83 -4.74 7.52
C PHE A 48 3.37 -4.76 7.08
N GLN A 49 2.91 -3.73 6.37
CA GLN A 49 1.55 -3.60 5.86
C GLN A 49 1.26 -4.58 4.70
N HIS A 50 2.25 -4.89 3.87
CA HIS A 50 2.15 -5.84 2.76
C HIS A 50 2.71 -7.23 3.08
N GLY A 51 3.27 -7.41 4.27
CA GLY A 51 3.88 -8.65 4.71
C GLY A 51 2.90 -9.82 4.78
N ASN A 52 3.40 -11.02 4.50
CA ASN A 52 2.61 -12.27 4.57
C ASN A 52 2.46 -12.81 5.99
N MET A 53 2.70 -11.98 7.01
CA MET A 53 2.59 -12.37 8.41
C MET A 53 1.14 -12.24 8.87
N ASP A 54 0.66 -13.24 9.60
CA ASP A 54 -0.63 -13.15 10.29
C ASP A 54 -0.39 -12.63 11.71
N TYR A 55 -0.46 -11.32 11.88
CA TYR A 55 -0.30 -10.66 13.17
C TYR A 55 -1.55 -9.91 13.57
N LYS A 56 -1.76 -9.80 14.88
CA LYS A 56 -2.79 -8.96 15.48
C LYS A 56 -2.14 -7.72 16.09
N ALA A 57 -2.32 -6.57 15.46
CA ALA A 57 -1.80 -5.27 15.86
C ALA A 57 -2.55 -4.68 17.08
N GLY A 58 -3.66 -5.29 17.50
CA GLY A 58 -4.39 -4.88 18.70
C GLY A 58 -4.86 -3.44 18.62
N ILE A 59 -4.38 -2.59 19.53
CA ILE A 59 -4.74 -1.16 19.56
C ILE A 59 -4.14 -0.37 18.39
N LEU A 60 -3.02 -0.83 17.80
CA LEU A 60 -2.32 -0.10 16.75
C LEU A 60 -3.17 0.08 15.49
N LYS A 61 -4.08 -0.86 15.18
CA LYS A 61 -5.02 -0.74 14.06
C LYS A 61 -6.05 0.39 14.22
N LYS A 62 -6.10 1.04 15.39
CA LYS A 62 -6.89 2.27 15.57
C LYS A 62 -6.23 3.48 14.93
N PHE A 63 -4.91 3.46 14.85
CA PHE A 63 -4.09 4.59 14.40
C PHE A 63 -3.46 4.30 13.04
N PHE A 64 -2.90 3.12 12.85
CA PHE A 64 -2.12 2.75 11.68
C PHE A 64 -2.87 1.81 10.73
N SER A 65 -2.60 1.97 9.44
CA SER A 65 -3.03 1.09 8.37
C SER A 65 -2.16 -0.16 8.34
N VAL A 66 -2.38 -1.05 9.30
CA VAL A 66 -1.68 -2.34 9.42
C VAL A 66 -2.18 -3.36 8.40
N ALA A 67 -1.46 -4.47 8.25
CA ALA A 67 -1.81 -5.54 7.31
C ALA A 67 -3.23 -6.09 7.52
N GLU A 68 -3.69 -6.20 8.78
CA GLU A 68 -5.07 -6.60 9.10
C GLU A 68 -6.13 -5.75 8.37
N LEU A 69 -5.88 -4.44 8.23
CA LEU A 69 -6.79 -3.53 7.55
C LEU A 69 -6.46 -3.45 6.06
N HIS A 70 -5.18 -3.30 5.71
CA HIS A 70 -4.79 -2.99 4.34
C HIS A 70 -5.08 -4.11 3.36
N ARG A 71 -5.09 -5.38 3.78
CA ARG A 71 -5.39 -6.49 2.85
C ARG A 71 -6.80 -6.45 2.27
N TRP A 72 -7.74 -5.78 2.93
CA TRP A 72 -9.09 -5.57 2.40
C TRP A 72 -9.07 -4.72 1.12
N HIS A 73 -8.22 -3.71 1.08
CA HIS A 73 -7.99 -2.90 -0.12
C HIS A 73 -7.49 -3.73 -1.30
N HIS A 74 -6.76 -4.82 -1.04
CA HIS A 74 -6.18 -5.69 -2.07
C HIS A 74 -7.05 -6.89 -2.46
N ARG A 75 -8.31 -6.96 -2.00
CA ARG A 75 -9.22 -8.06 -2.37
C ARG A 75 -9.37 -8.19 -3.88
N LYS A 76 -9.52 -9.42 -4.35
CA LYS A 76 -9.55 -9.72 -5.78
C LYS A 76 -10.70 -9.02 -6.53
N LYS A 77 -11.87 -8.91 -5.91
CA LYS A 77 -13.08 -8.33 -6.52
C LYS A 77 -13.07 -6.82 -6.35
N TYR A 78 -13.09 -6.09 -7.47
CA TYR A 78 -13.01 -4.63 -7.49
C TYR A 78 -13.97 -3.93 -6.51
N ARG A 79 -15.24 -4.33 -6.44
CA ARG A 79 -16.22 -3.70 -5.54
C ARG A 79 -15.86 -3.83 -4.05
N GLU A 80 -15.07 -4.83 -3.70
CA GLU A 80 -14.64 -5.11 -2.32
C GLU A 80 -13.32 -4.42 -1.97
N THR A 81 -12.62 -3.82 -2.94
CA THR A 81 -11.34 -3.09 -2.75
C THR A 81 -11.49 -1.64 -2.30
N GLN A 82 -12.71 -1.11 -2.37
CA GLN A 82 -13.01 0.31 -2.21
C GLN A 82 -13.10 0.73 -0.73
N VAL A 83 -12.12 0.28 0.06
CA VAL A 83 -12.05 0.41 1.53
C VAL A 83 -10.59 0.55 1.95
N ASN A 84 -10.34 1.07 3.16
CA ASN A 84 -9.01 1.13 3.79
C ASN A 84 -7.92 1.79 2.91
N TYR A 85 -8.21 2.98 2.39
CA TYR A 85 -7.36 3.77 1.50
C TYR A 85 -6.13 4.39 2.20
N GLY A 86 -6.16 4.55 3.53
CA GLY A 86 -5.06 5.17 4.25
C GLY A 86 -3.76 4.37 4.09
N ALA A 87 -2.70 5.02 3.60
CA ALA A 87 -1.40 4.37 3.45
C ALA A 87 -0.70 4.15 4.80
N VAL A 88 -0.58 5.18 5.63
CA VAL A 88 0.06 5.08 6.96
C VAL A 88 -0.98 5.01 8.07
N PHE A 89 -1.99 5.87 8.00
CA PHE A 89 -2.92 6.06 9.10
C PHE A 89 -4.35 5.65 8.73
N SER A 90 -4.95 4.82 9.58
CA SER A 90 -6.34 4.36 9.44
C SER A 90 -7.38 5.39 9.86
N PHE A 91 -6.95 6.52 10.46
CA PHE A 91 -7.89 7.56 10.87
C PHE A 91 -8.55 8.24 9.68
N TRP A 92 -7.88 8.31 8.53
CA TRP A 92 -8.49 8.81 7.30
C TRP A 92 -9.70 7.96 6.90
N ASP A 93 -9.56 6.64 6.98
CA ASP A 93 -10.66 5.72 6.66
C ASP A 93 -11.82 5.80 7.65
N ARG A 94 -11.53 6.14 8.91
CA ARG A 94 -12.57 6.41 9.91
C ARG A 94 -13.30 7.72 9.62
N MET A 95 -12.54 8.76 9.27
CA MET A 95 -13.06 10.09 8.99
C MET A 95 -13.96 10.10 7.75
N PHE A 96 -13.57 9.36 6.71
CA PHE A 96 -14.29 9.34 5.43
C PHE A 96 -15.20 8.10 5.25
N GLY A 97 -15.32 7.25 6.26
CA GLY A 97 -16.26 6.12 6.26
C GLY A 97 -15.85 4.94 5.35
N SER A 98 -14.58 4.85 4.96
CA SER A 98 -14.03 3.74 4.16
C SER A 98 -13.42 2.61 5.00
N LEU A 99 -13.50 2.68 6.34
CA LEU A 99 -12.90 1.66 7.20
C LEU A 99 -13.66 0.33 7.14
N GLN A 100 -13.00 -0.70 6.58
CA GLN A 100 -13.41 -2.10 6.67
C GLN A 100 -12.59 -2.83 7.74
N LYS A 101 -13.29 -3.44 8.70
CA LYS A 101 -12.67 -4.09 9.88
C LYS A 101 -13.29 -5.45 10.23
N GLU A 102 -14.01 -6.06 9.29
CA GLU A 102 -14.59 -7.40 9.48
C GLU A 102 -13.50 -8.39 9.93
N GLU A 103 -13.91 -9.33 10.79
CA GLU A 103 -13.03 -10.37 11.26
C GLU A 103 -12.87 -11.43 10.17
N GLY A 104 -11.67 -11.54 9.61
CA GLY A 104 -11.37 -12.52 8.57
C GLY A 104 -9.97 -12.32 8.01
N PHE A 105 -9.21 -13.41 7.88
CA PHE A 105 -7.88 -13.38 7.31
C PHE A 105 -7.96 -13.45 5.78
N VAL A 106 -7.62 -12.35 5.10
CA VAL A 106 -7.50 -12.34 3.63
C VAL A 106 -6.21 -13.07 3.23
N THR A 107 -6.36 -14.24 2.60
CA THR A 107 -5.26 -15.09 2.12
C THR A 107 -4.75 -14.65 0.75
N GLY A 108 -3.60 -15.20 0.34
CA GLY A 108 -3.00 -14.94 -0.98
C GLY A 108 -3.91 -15.27 -2.17
N ALA A 109 -4.80 -16.27 -2.06
CA ALA A 109 -5.73 -16.63 -3.14
C ALA A 109 -6.89 -15.61 -3.29
N ALA A 110 -7.12 -14.77 -2.28
CA ALA A 110 -8.21 -13.80 -2.23
C ALA A 110 -7.79 -12.38 -2.65
N VAL A 111 -6.52 -12.15 -3.01
CA VAL A 111 -5.98 -10.85 -3.42
C VAL A 111 -5.61 -10.82 -4.91
N GLY A 112 -5.61 -9.63 -5.52
CA GLY A 112 -5.17 -9.42 -6.91
C GLY A 112 -6.21 -8.71 -7.79
N LEU A 113 -6.12 -8.89 -9.10
CA LEU A 113 -7.02 -8.26 -10.07
C LEU A 113 -7.92 -9.32 -10.71
N GLU A 114 -9.21 -9.38 -10.36
CA GLU A 114 -10.13 -10.36 -10.95
C GLU A 114 -10.31 -10.20 -12.46
N ARG A 115 -10.33 -8.95 -12.91
CA ARG A 115 -10.66 -8.58 -14.29
C ARG A 115 -9.50 -8.80 -15.26
N GLU A 116 -8.27 -8.81 -14.75
CA GLU A 116 -7.08 -8.96 -15.57
C GLU A 116 -6.55 -10.39 -15.51
N LYS A 117 -6.92 -11.19 -16.50
CA LYS A 117 -6.59 -12.62 -16.56
C LYS A 117 -5.28 -12.90 -17.30
N SER A 118 -4.79 -11.93 -18.08
CA SER A 118 -3.66 -12.07 -19.00
C SER A 118 -2.46 -11.23 -18.59
N PHE A 119 -2.43 -10.68 -17.37
CA PHE A 119 -1.31 -9.86 -16.90
C PHE A 119 0.03 -10.59 -17.07
N PRO A 120 1.08 -9.92 -17.60
CA PRO A 120 2.39 -10.53 -17.75
C PRO A 120 2.93 -11.05 -16.41
N LYS A 121 3.52 -12.25 -16.45
CA LYS A 121 4.09 -12.89 -15.25
C LYS A 121 5.58 -12.60 -15.08
N ASP A 122 6.26 -12.27 -16.16
CA ASP A 122 7.66 -11.88 -16.16
C ASP A 122 7.82 -10.39 -15.87
N TYR A 123 8.99 -10.03 -15.35
CA TYR A 123 9.26 -8.67 -14.88
C TYR A 123 9.25 -7.64 -16.01
N LEU A 124 9.82 -7.98 -17.17
CA LEU A 124 9.89 -7.06 -18.31
C LEU A 124 8.50 -6.81 -18.88
N GLY A 125 7.70 -7.86 -19.05
CA GLY A 125 6.31 -7.75 -19.46
C GLY A 125 5.54 -6.79 -18.55
N GLN A 126 5.65 -6.94 -17.23
CA GLN A 126 4.99 -6.05 -16.25
C GLN A 126 5.45 -4.60 -16.36
N LEU A 127 6.72 -4.34 -16.65
CA LEU A 127 7.24 -2.99 -16.85
C LEU A 127 6.75 -2.36 -18.16
N THR A 128 6.62 -3.15 -19.23
CA THR A 128 6.19 -2.65 -20.53
C THR A 128 4.68 -2.54 -20.69
N GLU A 129 3.90 -3.28 -19.89
CA GLU A 129 2.44 -3.35 -19.97
C GLU A 129 1.74 -1.98 -20.01
N PRO A 130 2.14 -0.96 -19.20
CA PRO A 130 1.49 0.36 -19.25
C PRO A 130 1.66 1.13 -20.57
N PHE A 131 2.54 0.69 -21.47
CA PHE A 131 2.85 1.35 -22.74
C PHE A 131 2.35 0.57 -23.97
N ARG A 132 1.62 -0.53 -23.75
CA ARG A 132 0.98 -1.32 -24.82
C ARG A 132 -0.46 -0.88 -24.99
#